data_AF-A0A225DJ80-F1
#
_entry.id   AF-A0A225DJ80-F1
#
_cell.length_a   1.000
_cell.length_b   1.000
_cell.length_c   1.000
_cell.angle_alpha   90.00
_cell.angle_beta   90.00
_cell.angle_gamma   90.00
#
_symmetry.space_group_name_H-M   'P 1'
#
loop_
_entity.id
_entity.type
_entity.pdbx_description
1 polymer ?
#
loop_
_entity_poly.entity_id
_entity_poly.type
_entity_poly.pdbx_seq_one_letter_code
_entity_poly.pdbx_strand_id
1 'polypeptide(L)'
;MKQAVDLRDIFGNPFRPSTIDPSCLTSSVHVLATGIYADRTFDRLPILADALQDAGCDNEEILQHCRGPGPHARGCWAVDLLLGKE
;
A
#
# COMPACT_ATOMS: atom_id res chain seq x y z
N MET A 1 9.04 1.46 24.05
CA MET A 1 8.31 2.06 22.92
C MET A 1 7.51 0.94 22.26
N LYS A 2 6.20 0.83 22.55
CA LYS A 2 5.36 -0.23 21.98
C LYS A 2 4.90 0.22 20.61
N GLN A 3 5.41 -0.41 19.55
CA GLN A 3 4.84 -0.31 18.22
C GLN A 3 3.45 -0.97 18.30
N ALA A 4 2.40 -0.15 18.38
CA ALA A 4 1.03 -0.64 18.22
C ALA A 4 0.78 -0.70 16.72
N VAL A 5 0.75 -1.90 16.17
CA VAL A 5 0.31 -2.08 14.78
C VAL A 5 -1.15 -1.67 14.74
N ASP A 6 -1.48 -0.68 13.90
CA ASP A 6 -2.87 -0.28 13.74
C ASP A 6 -3.57 -1.43 13.00
N LEU A 7 -4.74 -1.86 13.49
CA LEU A 7 -5.51 -2.94 12.86
C LEU A 7 -5.86 -2.60 11.40
N ARG A 8 -5.95 -1.30 11.09
CA ARG A 8 -6.13 -0.78 9.73
C ARG A 8 -4.92 -0.96 8.83
N ASP A 9 -3.72 -1.14 9.37
CA ASP A 9 -2.49 -1.39 8.62
C ASP A 9 -2.40 -2.86 8.18
N ILE A 10 -2.97 -3.78 8.96
CA ILE A 10 -2.94 -5.22 8.66
C ILE A 10 -4.14 -5.67 7.82
N PHE A 11 -5.34 -5.17 8.13
CA PHE A 11 -6.59 -5.70 7.56
C PHE A 11 -7.28 -4.73 6.59
N GLY A 12 -6.76 -3.51 6.42
CA GLY A 12 -7.49 -2.45 5.73
C GLY A 12 -8.84 -2.17 6.41
N ASN A 13 -9.83 -1.76 5.63
CA ASN A 13 -11.20 -1.61 6.11
C ASN A 13 -12.00 -2.92 5.92
N PRO A 14 -12.26 -3.73 6.97
CA PRO A 14 -12.96 -5.00 6.82
C PRO A 14 -14.43 -4.83 6.37
N PHE A 15 -14.98 -3.63 6.47
CA PHE A 15 -16.34 -3.31 6.04
C PHE A 15 -16.42 -2.76 4.60
N ARG A 16 -15.27 -2.46 3.99
CA ARG A 16 -15.14 -2.10 2.58
C ARG A 16 -13.84 -2.70 2.04
N PRO A 17 -13.86 -3.91 1.44
CA PRO A 17 -12.67 -4.45 0.81
C PRO A 17 -12.19 -3.47 -0.26
N SER A 18 -10.97 -2.99 -0.07
CA SER A 18 -10.32 -2.02 -0.94
C SER A 18 -9.96 -2.74 -2.24
N THR A 19 -10.63 -2.41 -3.33
CA THR A 19 -10.33 -2.99 -4.66
C THR A 19 -9.40 -2.05 -5.41
N ILE A 20 -8.34 -2.61 -6.00
CA ILE A 20 -7.46 -1.85 -6.90
C ILE A 20 -7.83 -2.15 -8.35
N ASP A 21 -7.91 -1.10 -9.16
CA ASP A 21 -8.10 -1.29 -10.59
C ASP A 21 -6.82 -1.90 -11.22
N PRO A 22 -6.93 -2.97 -12.02
CA PRO A 22 -5.77 -3.61 -12.63
C PRO A 22 -4.95 -2.70 -13.54
N SER A 23 -5.55 -1.65 -14.12
CA SER A 23 -4.82 -0.67 -14.94
C SER A 23 -3.79 0.12 -14.13
N CYS A 24 -3.99 0.23 -12.82
CA CYS A 24 -3.07 0.89 -11.90
C CYS A 24 -1.84 0.02 -11.57
N LEU A 25 -1.90 -1.30 -11.82
CA LEU A 25 -0.82 -2.26 -11.56
C LEU A 25 0.22 -2.26 -12.68
N THR A 26 0.75 -1.07 -12.98
CA THR A 26 1.80 -0.91 -13.98
C THR A 26 3.10 -1.55 -13.52
N SER A 27 4.02 -1.83 -14.45
CA SER A 27 5.34 -2.36 -14.13
C SER A 27 6.10 -1.51 -13.11
N SER A 28 5.94 -0.18 -13.17
CA SER A 28 6.58 0.75 -12.22
C SER A 28 6.04 0.59 -10.81
N VAL A 29 4.70 0.50 -10.66
CA VAL A 29 4.04 0.26 -9.38
C VAL A 29 4.47 -1.09 -8.80
N HIS A 30 4.51 -2.14 -9.62
CA HIS A 30 4.91 -3.47 -9.18
C HIS A 30 6.38 -3.54 -8.72
N VAL A 31 7.30 -2.91 -9.45
CA VAL A 31 8.72 -2.83 -9.08
C VAL A 31 8.91 -2.06 -7.77
N LEU A 32 8.22 -0.92 -7.60
CA LEU A 32 8.27 -0.13 -6.37
C LEU A 32 7.71 -0.91 -5.17
N ALA A 33 6.52 -1.50 -5.31
CA ALA A 33 5.90 -2.30 -4.25
C ALA A 33 6.79 -3.50 -3.85
N THR A 34 7.38 -4.19 -4.84
CA THR A 34 8.29 -5.31 -4.59
C THR A 34 9.54 -4.88 -3.84
N GLY A 35 10.18 -3.78 -4.24
CA GLY A 35 11.36 -3.24 -3.56
C GLY A 35 11.05 -2.83 -2.13
N ILE A 36 9.95 -2.09 -1.91
CA ILE A 36 9.49 -1.69 -0.57
C ILE A 36 9.27 -2.92 0.33
N TYR A 37 8.61 -3.95 -0.19
CA TYR A 37 8.33 -5.17 0.56
C TYR A 37 9.61 -5.97 0.89
N ALA A 38 10.51 -6.11 -0.08
CA ALA A 38 11.74 -6.87 0.07
C ALA A 38 12.70 -6.20 1.05
N ASP A 39 12.95 -4.91 0.86
CA ASP A 39 13.92 -4.12 1.64
C ASP A 39 13.32 -3.59 2.94
N ARG A 40 12.00 -3.73 3.14
CA ARG A 40 11.24 -3.20 4.28
C ARG A 40 11.36 -1.68 4.42
N THR A 41 11.56 -0.98 3.30
CA THR A 41 11.64 0.49 3.24
C THR A 41 10.26 1.10 3.10
N PHE A 42 9.40 0.88 4.09
CA PHE A 42 8.03 1.37 4.06
C PHE A 42 7.92 2.90 4.20
N ASP A 43 9.01 3.57 4.56
CA ASP A 43 9.17 5.02 4.45
C ASP A 43 9.00 5.55 3.01
N ARG A 44 9.11 4.68 2.00
CA ARG A 44 8.92 5.01 0.58
C ARG A 44 7.48 4.84 0.08
N LEU A 45 6.53 4.48 0.95
CA LEU A 45 5.12 4.36 0.55
C LEU A 45 4.50 5.64 -0.03
N PRO A 46 4.89 6.87 0.38
CA PRO A 46 4.43 8.07 -0.31
C PRO A 46 4.80 8.10 -1.80
N ILE A 47 5.99 7.58 -2.15
CA ILE A 47 6.43 7.47 -3.56
C ILE A 47 5.59 6.44 -4.31
N LEU A 48 5.22 5.34 -3.65
CA LEU A 48 4.31 4.35 -4.22
C LEU A 48 2.92 4.93 -4.46
N ALA A 49 2.42 5.79 -3.56
CA ALA A 49 1.15 6.50 -3.72
C ALA A 49 1.16 7.40 -4.97
N ASP A 50 2.26 8.12 -5.19
CA ASP A 50 2.39 8.98 -6.36
C ASP A 50 2.46 8.17 -7.65
N ALA A 51 3.21 7.06 -7.66
CA ALA A 51 3.24 6.14 -8.80
C ALA A 51 1.87 5.51 -9.10
N LEU A 52 1.08 5.21 -8.07
CA LEU A 52 -0.30 4.74 -8.24
C LEU A 52 -1.19 5.82 -8.86
N GLN A 53 -1.08 7.06 -8.38
CA GLN A 53 -1.86 8.18 -8.87
C GLN A 53 -1.52 8.50 -10.34
N ASP A 54 -0.23 8.46 -10.71
CA ASP A 54 0.24 8.60 -12.08
C ASP A 54 -0.25 7.45 -12.99
N ALA A 55 -0.42 6.25 -12.43
CA ALA A 55 -1.01 5.11 -13.11
C ALA A 55 -2.55 5.17 -13.22
N GLY A 56 -3.17 6.27 -12.77
CA GLY A 56 -4.62 6.46 -12.83
C GLY A 56 -5.39 5.88 -11.64
N CYS A 57 -4.71 5.48 -10.56
CA CYS A 57 -5.39 5.00 -9.36
C CYS A 57 -6.14 6.13 -8.67
N ASP A 58 -7.44 5.94 -8.50
CA ASP A 58 -8.37 6.84 -7.83
C ASP A 58 -8.87 6.31 -6.49
N ASN A 59 -8.36 5.15 -6.04
CA ASN A 59 -8.71 4.58 -4.74
C ASN A 59 -8.07 5.42 -3.61
N GLU A 60 -8.85 6.37 -3.09
CA GLU A 60 -8.44 7.28 -2.03
C GLU A 60 -7.97 6.55 -0.76
N GLU A 61 -8.52 5.38 -0.44
CA GLU A 61 -8.15 4.63 0.77
C GLU A 61 -6.71 4.12 0.67
N ILE A 62 -6.33 3.53 -0.47
CA ILE A 62 -4.96 3.08 -0.74
C ILE A 62 -4.00 4.27 -0.76
N LEU A 63 -4.36 5.34 -1.45
CA LEU A 63 -3.53 6.54 -1.60
C LEU A 63 -3.30 7.24 -0.25
N GLN A 64 -4.35 7.40 0.56
CA GLN A 64 -4.27 7.99 1.88
C GLN A 64 -3.50 7.10 2.85
N HIS A 65 -3.65 5.77 2.76
CA HIS A 65 -2.86 4.85 3.56
C HIS A 65 -1.37 4.94 3.25
N CYS A 66 -0.99 4.89 1.97
CA CYS A 66 0.41 5.01 1.54
C CYS A 66 1.04 6.36 1.92
N ARG A 67 0.26 7.45 1.95
CA ARG A 67 0.71 8.79 2.38
C ARG A 67 0.62 9.02 3.89
N GLY A 68 -0.14 8.19 4.58
CA GLY A 68 -0.43 8.33 5.99
C GLY A 68 0.78 7.98 6.87
N PRO A 69 0.83 8.51 8.10
CA PRO A 69 1.90 8.22 9.07
C PRO A 69 1.77 6.81 9.71
N GLY A 70 0.92 5.94 9.14
CA GLY A 70 0.57 4.64 9.71
C GLY A 70 1.81 3.78 10.01
N PRO A 71 1.73 2.86 10.99
CA PRO A 71 2.83 1.97 11.28
C PRO A 71 2.98 0.94 10.14
N HIS A 72 3.70 1.33 9.09
CA HIS A 72 3.91 0.47 7.94
C HIS A 72 4.93 -0.63 8.24
N ALA A 73 4.48 -1.88 8.16
CA ALA A 73 5.29 -3.06 8.40
C ALA A 73 4.96 -4.19 7.40
N ARG A 74 5.62 -5.34 7.55
CA ARG A 74 5.22 -6.55 6.81
C ARG A 74 3.79 -6.93 7.21
N GLY A 75 2.92 -7.11 6.22
CA GLY A 75 1.48 -7.22 6.41
C GLY A 75 0.72 -5.92 6.16
N CYS A 76 1.39 -4.85 5.71
CA CYS A 76 0.74 -3.65 5.18
C CYS A 76 -0.19 -4.06 4.03
N TRP A 77 -1.50 -3.97 4.28
CA TRP A 77 -2.54 -4.43 3.36
C TRP A 77 -2.40 -3.78 1.97
N ALA A 78 -2.04 -2.49 1.90
CA ALA A 78 -1.91 -1.79 0.64
C ALA A 78 -0.79 -2.37 -0.24
N VAL A 79 0.33 -2.81 0.36
CA VAL A 79 1.42 -3.44 -0.39
C VAL A 79 1.07 -4.86 -0.78
N ASP A 80 0.41 -5.61 0.10
CA ASP A 80 0.00 -6.99 -0.19
C ASP A 80 -1.08 -7.04 -1.29
N LEU A 81 -2.01 -6.08 -1.32
CA LEU A 81 -2.98 -5.85 -2.40
C LEU A 81 -2.29 -5.64 -3.75
N LEU A 82 -1.26 -4.79 -3.79
CA LEU A 82 -0.50 -4.49 -5.01
C LEU A 82 0.33 -5.68 -5.52
N LEU A 83 0.68 -6.59 -4.63
CA LEU A 83 1.46 -7.78 -4.95
C LEU A 83 0.58 -9.03 -5.13
N GLY A 84 -0.75 -8.93 -4.98
CA GLY A 84 -1.68 -10.04 -5.09
C GLY A 84 -1.47 -11.11 -4.01
N LYS A 85 -1.14 -10.70 -2.79
CA LYS A 85 -0.84 -11.59 -1.65
C LYS A 85 -2.00 -11.77 -0.65
N GLU A 86 -3.18 -11.29 -1.01
CA GLU A 86 -4.43 -11.35 -0.23
C GLU A 86 -5.19 -12.67 -0.40
#